data_AF-A0A2E9SNB9-F1
#
_entry.id   AF-A0A2E9SNB9-F1
#
_cell.length_a   1.000
_cell.length_b   1.000
_cell.length_c   1.000
_cell.angle_alpha   90.00
_cell.angle_beta   90.00
_cell.angle_gamma   90.00
#
_symmetry.space_group_name_H-M   'P 1'
#
loop_
_entity.id
_entity.type
_entity.pdbx_description
1 polymer ?
#
loop_
_entity_poly.entity_id
_entity_poly.type
_entity_poly.pdbx_seq_one_letter_code
_entity_poly.pdbx_strand_id
1 'polypeptide(L)'
;MFFYGYLSSKLALGMLPLVLAMAAGIVAYQQHVALAMWIPAAVIWIVAWFLQFVGHKAEAQKPSFFTDVLFLLIGPLWILGAVFDKLGIRYRH
;
A
#
# COMPACT_ATOMS: atom_id res chain seq x y z
N MET A 1 3.06 -11.47 -1.80
CA MET A 1 2.79 -12.09 -3.12
C MET A 1 1.79 -13.24 -3.03
N PHE A 2 1.90 -14.15 -2.06
CA PHE A 2 0.91 -15.23 -1.87
C PHE A 2 -0.54 -14.74 -1.75
N PHE A 3 -0.81 -13.73 -0.92
CA PHE A 3 -2.14 -13.12 -0.81
C PHE A 3 -2.68 -12.59 -2.16
N TYR A 4 -1.83 -11.88 -2.93
CA TYR A 4 -2.21 -11.37 -4.25
C TYR A 4 -2.39 -12.49 -5.28
N GLY A 5 -1.57 -13.54 -5.21
CA GLY A 5 -1.67 -14.72 -6.06
C GLY A 5 -2.95 -15.52 -5.80
N TYR A 6 -3.41 -15.58 -4.54
CA TYR A 6 -4.72 -16.14 -4.20
C TYR A 6 -5.87 -15.38 -4.85
N LEU A 7 -5.77 -14.05 -4.98
CA LEU A 7 -6.82 -13.25 -5.60
C LEU A 7 -6.78 -13.28 -7.14
N SER A 8 -5.60 -13.10 -7.75
CA SER A 8 -5.39 -13.15 -9.21
C SER A 8 -3.90 -13.11 -9.55
N SER A 9 -3.43 -14.06 -10.37
CA SER A 9 -2.05 -14.09 -10.84
C SER A 9 -1.63 -12.81 -11.58
N LYS A 10 -2.56 -12.16 -12.30
CA LYS A 10 -2.29 -10.90 -13.01
C LYS A 10 -2.06 -9.74 -12.04
N LEU A 11 -2.82 -9.69 -10.95
CA LEU A 11 -2.64 -8.69 -9.89
C LEU A 11 -1.34 -8.92 -9.13
N ALA A 12 -0.99 -10.18 -8.83
CA ALA A 12 0.28 -10.52 -8.20
C ALA A 12 1.48 -10.07 -9.04
N LEU A 13 1.44 -10.32 -10.35
CA LEU A 13 2.47 -9.86 -11.29
C LEU A 13 2.51 -8.33 -11.38
N GLY A 14 1.36 -7.65 -11.42
CA GLY A 14 1.31 -6.19 -11.44
C GLY A 14 1.83 -5.53 -10.15
N MET A 15 1.67 -6.19 -9.00
CA MET A 15 2.20 -5.72 -7.72
C MET A 15 3.71 -5.97 -7.55
N LEU A 16 4.29 -6.90 -8.32
CA LEU A 16 5.69 -7.29 -8.18
C LEU A 16 6.67 -6.13 -8.43
N PRO A 17 6.56 -5.33 -9.52
CA PRO A 17 7.42 -4.16 -9.73
C PRO A 17 7.35 -3.15 -8.58
N LEU A 18 6.16 -2.88 -8.04
CA LEU A 18 5.98 -1.96 -6.92
C LEU A 18 6.74 -2.46 -5.68
N VAL A 19 6.60 -3.74 -5.34
CA VAL A 19 7.29 -4.32 -4.18
C VAL A 19 8.81 -4.34 -4.38
N LEU A 20 9.29 -4.66 -5.59
CA LEU A 20 10.71 -4.60 -5.91
C LEU A 20 11.26 -3.18 -5.82
N ALA A 21 10.52 -2.19 -6.31
CA ALA A 21 10.90 -0.77 -6.22
C ALA A 21 10.98 -0.31 -4.76
N MET A 22 10.02 -0.68 -3.91
CA MET A 22 10.06 -0.40 -2.48
C MET A 22 11.26 -1.04 -1.80
N ALA A 23 11.53 -2.32 -2.09
CA ALA A 23 12.68 -3.03 -1.53
C ALA A 23 14.00 -2.40 -1.96
N ALA A 24 14.15 -2.06 -3.26
CA ALA A 24 15.31 -1.37 -3.78
C ALA A 24 15.50 0.01 -3.12
N GLY A 25 14.42 0.77 -2.95
CA GLY A 25 14.45 2.06 -2.26
C GLY A 25 14.88 1.96 -0.80
N ILE A 26 14.43 0.92 -0.08
CA ILE A 26 14.86 0.65 1.30
C ILE A 26 16.36 0.37 1.36
N VAL A 27 16.86 -0.50 0.48
CA VAL A 27 18.30 -0.84 0.42
C VAL A 27 19.12 0.40 0.07
N ALA A 28 18.71 1.16 -0.94
CA ALA A 28 19.40 2.38 -1.35
C ALA A 28 19.44 3.42 -0.22
N TYR A 29 18.33 3.61 0.50
CA TYR A 29 18.30 4.49 1.66
C TYR A 29 19.30 4.05 2.73
N GLN A 30 19.34 2.76 3.07
CA GLN A 30 20.27 2.24 4.08
C GLN A 30 21.75 2.38 3.68
N GLN A 31 22.05 2.41 2.38
CA GLN A 31 23.41 2.58 1.87
C GLN A 31 23.87 4.04 1.85
N HIS A 32 22.95 4.98 1.65
CA HIS A 32 23.28 6.39 1.39
C HIS A 32 22.87 7.34 2.52
N VAL A 33 22.08 6.89 3.48
CA VAL A 33 21.54 7.72 4.56
C VAL A 33 21.92 7.13 5.91
N ALA A 34 22.65 7.91 6.71
CA ALA A 34 23.06 7.52 8.06
C ALA A 34 21.92 7.54 9.08
N LEU A 35 20.84 8.28 8.79
CA LEU A 35 19.64 8.29 9.63
C LEU A 35 18.98 6.92 9.62
N ALA A 36 18.68 6.38 10.81
CA ALA A 36 18.04 5.08 10.92
C ALA A 36 16.63 5.12 10.28
N MET A 37 16.36 4.19 9.36
CA MET A 37 15.11 4.12 8.58
C MET A 37 13.83 4.15 9.42
N TRP A 38 13.87 3.64 10.65
CA TRP A 38 12.71 3.65 11.54
C TRP A 38 12.26 5.08 11.89
N ILE A 39 13.15 6.07 11.84
CA ILE A 39 12.86 7.48 12.18
C ILE A 39 11.91 8.10 11.14
N PRO A 40 12.28 8.21 9.84
CA PRO A 40 11.36 8.75 8.85
C PRO A 40 10.10 7.86 8.71
N ALA A 41 10.21 6.54 8.89
CA ALA A 41 9.05 5.65 8.89
C ALA A 41 8.07 6.01 10.02
N ALA A 42 8.56 6.24 11.24
CA ALA A 42 7.75 6.66 12.37
C ALA A 42 7.13 8.05 12.15
N VAL A 43 7.89 9.01 11.60
CA VAL A 43 7.36 10.34 11.28
C VAL A 43 6.23 10.25 10.26
N ILE A 44 6.45 9.55 9.15
CA ILE A 44 5.43 9.34 8.11
C ILE A 44 4.21 8.65 8.71
N TRP A 45 4.42 7.62 9.53
CA TRP A 45 3.33 6.90 10.17
C TRP A 45 2.52 7.77 11.13
N ILE A 46 3.16 8.59 11.99
CA ILE A 46 2.46 9.53 12.89
C ILE A 46 1.63 10.53 12.08
N VAL A 47 2.23 11.12 11.05
CA VAL A 47 1.55 12.12 10.18
C VAL A 47 0.39 11.48 9.44
N ALA A 48 0.60 10.32 8.82
CA ALA A 48 -0.46 9.60 8.12
C ALA A 48 -1.59 9.21 9.07
N TRP A 49 -1.27 8.80 10.31
CA TRP A 49 -2.30 8.44 11.28
C TRP A 49 -3.11 9.65 11.73
N PHE A 50 -2.45 10.80 11.95
CA PHE A 50 -3.14 12.05 12.24
C PHE A 50 -4.11 12.42 11.11
N LEU A 51 -3.65 12.38 9.86
CA LEU A 51 -4.48 12.66 8.69
C LEU A 51 -5.66 11.68 8.57
N GLN A 52 -5.43 10.39 8.86
CA GLN A 52 -6.46 9.37 8.84
C GLN A 52 -7.57 9.65 9.86
N PHE A 53 -7.23 9.99 11.10
CA PHE A 53 -8.22 10.33 12.12
C PHE A 53 -8.99 11.61 11.80
N VAL A 54 -8.31 12.62 11.25
CA VAL A 54 -8.96 13.86 10.81
C VAL A 54 -9.95 13.60 9.68
N GLY A 55 -9.57 12.81 8.68
CA GLY A 55 -10.47 12.42 7.57
C GLY A 55 -11.71 11.69 8.07
N HIS A 56 -11.55 10.68 8.92
CA HIS A 56 -12.67 9.93 9.48
C HIS A 56 -13.60 10.77 10.37
N LYS A 57 -13.04 11.76 11.10
CA LYS A 57 -13.84 12.73 11.86
C LYS A 57 -14.72 13.59 10.94
N ALA A 58 -14.19 14.02 9.78
CA ALA A 58 -14.96 14.76 8.79
C ALA A 58 -16.04 13.89 8.11
N GLU A 59 -15.74 12.61 7.89
CA GLU A 59 -16.65 11.65 7.25
C GLU A 59 -17.67 11.01 8.21
N ALA A 60 -17.58 11.29 9.52
CA ALA A 60 -18.38 10.68 10.60
C ALA A 60 -18.40 9.14 10.59
N GLN A 61 -17.41 8.51 9.94
CA GLN A 61 -17.27 7.08 9.77
C GLN A 61 -16.14 6.55 10.66
N LYS A 62 -16.25 5.30 11.10
CA LYS A 62 -15.17 4.65 11.84
C LYS A 62 -14.05 4.24 10.86
N PRO A 63 -12.78 4.28 11.29
CA PRO A 63 -11.69 3.79 10.44
C PRO A 63 -11.88 2.31 10.10
N SER A 64 -11.90 1.98 8.80
CA SER A 64 -12.11 0.61 8.31
C SER A 64 -11.05 -0.38 8.79
N PHE A 65 -9.90 0.12 9.26
CA PHE A 65 -8.86 -0.66 9.90
C PHE A 65 -9.36 -1.44 11.12
N PHE A 66 -10.30 -0.88 11.89
CA PHE A 66 -10.86 -1.58 13.06
C PHE A 66 -11.87 -2.67 12.69
N THR A 67 -12.38 -2.65 11.46
CA THR A 67 -13.35 -3.63 10.97
C THR A 67 -12.69 -4.76 10.20
N ASP A 68 -11.60 -4.51 9.48
CA ASP A 68 -10.90 -5.53 8.71
C ASP A 68 -9.44 -5.14 8.43
N VAL A 69 -8.51 -5.97 8.90
CA VAL A 69 -7.06 -5.79 8.67
C VAL A 69 -6.71 -5.97 7.19
N LEU A 70 -7.51 -6.71 6.42
CA LEU A 70 -7.31 -6.90 4.97
C LEU A 70 -7.45 -5.60 4.18
N PHE A 71 -8.14 -4.58 4.70
CA PHE A 71 -8.21 -3.26 4.05
C PHE A 71 -6.83 -2.62 3.86
N LEU A 72 -5.86 -2.91 4.73
CA LEU A 72 -4.47 -2.44 4.58
C LEU A 72 -3.80 -3.05 3.34
N LEU A 73 -4.10 -4.31 3.03
CA LEU A 73 -3.48 -5.06 1.94
C LEU A 73 -4.15 -4.77 0.59
N ILE A 74 -5.43 -4.40 0.60
CA ILE A 74 -6.23 -4.17 -0.61
C ILE A 74 -6.01 -2.76 -1.18
N GLY A 75 -5.53 -1.79 -0.39
CA GLY A 75 -5.32 -0.40 -0.84
C GLY A 75 -4.47 -0.26 -2.12
N PRO A 76 -3.22 -0.76 -2.15
CA PRO A 76 -2.39 -0.73 -3.36
C PRO A 76 -3.01 -1.48 -4.54
N LEU A 77 -3.76 -2.54 -4.22
CA LEU A 77 -4.44 -3.38 -5.20
C LEU A 77 -5.57 -2.65 -5.90
N TRP A 78 -6.27 -1.76 -5.20
CA TRP A 78 -7.33 -0.93 -5.76
C TRP A 78 -6.79 0.06 -6.78
N ILE A 79 -5.63 0.68 -6.48
CA ILE A 79 -4.94 1.57 -7.41
C ILE A 79 -4.47 0.79 -8.65
N LEU A 80 -3.86 -0.38 -8.46
CA LEU A 80 -3.44 -1.23 -9.57
C LEU A 80 -4.62 -1.70 -10.42
N GLY A 81 -5.74 -2.05 -9.78
CA GLY A 81 -6.99 -2.40 -10.45
C GLY A 81 -7.51 -1.25 -11.32
N ALA A 82 -7.53 -0.03 -10.79
CA ALA A 82 -7.92 1.16 -11.55
C ALA A 82 -6.99 1.44 -12.75
N VAL A 83 -5.70 1.16 -12.62
CA VAL A 83 -4.74 1.23 -13.73
C VAL A 83 -5.03 0.16 -14.78
N PHE A 84 -5.26 -1.08 -14.35
CA PHE A 84 -5.60 -2.19 -15.25
C PHE A 84 -6.92 -1.95 -15.99
N ASP A 85 -7.93 -1.41 -15.31
CA ASP A 85 -9.21 -1.04 -15.91
C ASP A 85 -9.02 0.03 -16.99
N LYS A 86 -8.18 1.05 -16.76
CA LYS A 86 -7.81 2.05 -17.77
C LYS A 86 -7.05 1.47 -18.97
N LEU A 87 -6.27 0.42 -18.75
CA LEU A 87 -5.50 -0.29 -19.78
C LEU A 87 -6.30 -1.40 -20.47
N GLY A 88 -7.57 -1.63 -20.08
CA GLY A 88 -8.41 -2.70 -20.62
C GLY A 88 -7.96 -4.12 -20.24
N ILE A 89 -7.11 -4.27 -19.21
CA ILE A 89 -6.59 -5.56 -18.78
C ILE A 89 -7.61 -6.22 -17.85
N ARG A 90 -8.23 -7.33 -18.28
CA ARG A 90 -9.16 -8.09 -17.43
C ARG A 90 -8.40 -8.91 -16.39
N TYR A 91 -8.54 -8.53 -15.11
CA TYR A 91 -7.87 -9.18 -13.97
C TYR A 91 -8.83 -9.84 -12.97
N ARG A 92 -10.12 -9.52 -13.05
CA ARG A 92 -11.22 -10.14 -12.31
C ARG A 92 -11.86 -11.20 -13.21
N HIS A 93 -12.05 -12.42 -12.70
CA HIS A 93 -12.77 -13.47 -13.42
C HIS A 93 -14.26 -13.12 -13.45
#